data_AF-A0A848K6F5-F1
#
_entry.id   AF-A0A848K6F5-F1
#
_cell.length_a   1.000
_cell.length_b   1.000
_cell.length_c   1.000
_cell.angle_alpha   90.00
_cell.angle_beta   90.00
_cell.angle_gamma   90.00
#
_symmetry.space_group_name_H-M   'P 1'
#
loop_
_entity.id
_entity.type
_entity.pdbx_description
1 polymer ?
#
loop_
_entity_poly.entity_id
_entity_poly.type
_entity_poly.pdbx_seq_one_letter_code
_entity_poly.pdbx_strand_id
1 'polypeptide(L)'
;MTQAELIAALPEGRLPPSLMALHATDLLALFGGGLLLGALCCALVLPLLARPVPLGARIRALRSLEPEARLLAIARILGRLPDELRAAAYGAAPPPGAEDIERIALKARRARR
;
A
#
# COMPACT_ATOMS: atom_id res chain seq x y z
N MET A 1 -34.68 -41.49 -38.38
CA MET A 1 -33.44 -41.44 -37.59
C MET A 1 -33.79 -40.99 -36.19
N THR A 2 -33.33 -41.72 -35.18
CA THR A 2 -33.66 -41.45 -33.77
C THR A 2 -32.60 -40.55 -33.13
N GLN A 3 -32.95 -39.83 -32.05
CA GLN A 3 -32.02 -38.96 -31.31
C GLN A 3 -30.76 -39.72 -30.86
N ALA A 4 -30.89 -41.01 -30.54
CA ALA A 4 -29.78 -41.88 -30.17
C ALA A 4 -28.78 -42.10 -31.32
N GLU A 5 -29.26 -42.19 -32.57
CA GLU A 5 -28.40 -42.34 -33.76
C GLU A 5 -27.62 -41.06 -34.06
N LEU A 6 -28.19 -39.88 -33.80
CA LEU A 6 -27.51 -38.59 -33.95
C LEU A 6 -26.41 -38.38 -32.90
N ILE A 7 -26.60 -38.88 -31.68
CA ILE A 7 -25.59 -38.82 -30.61
C ILE A 7 -24.43 -39.77 -30.91
N ALA A 8 -24.70 -40.95 -31.45
CA ALA A 8 -23.67 -41.93 -31.84
C ALA A 8 -22.88 -41.51 -33.09
N ALA A 9 -23.45 -40.65 -33.94
CA ALA A 9 -22.81 -40.15 -35.16
C ALA A 9 -21.96 -38.88 -34.94
N LEU A 10 -21.95 -38.31 -33.74
CA LEU A 10 -21.06 -37.19 -33.41
C LEU A 10 -19.62 -37.71 -33.34
N PRO A 11 -18.66 -37.13 -34.09
CA PRO A 11 -17.26 -37.45 -33.89
C PRO A 11 -16.92 -37.12 -32.44
N GLU A 12 -16.28 -38.06 -31.74
CA GLU A 12 -15.79 -37.81 -30.39
C GLU A 12 -15.10 -36.45 -30.39
N GLY A 13 -15.57 -35.53 -29.55
CA GLY A 13 -14.93 -34.24 -29.31
C GLY A 13 -13.58 -34.48 -28.64
N ARG A 14 -12.65 -35.10 -29.39
CA ARG A 14 -11.33 -35.48 -28.94
C ARG A 14 -10.52 -34.20 -28.92
N LEU A 15 -10.41 -33.64 -27.71
CA LEU A 15 -9.21 -32.89 -27.38
C LEU A 15 -8.01 -33.73 -27.82
N PRO A 16 -7.03 -33.14 -28.53
CA PRO A 16 -5.81 -33.82 -28.92
C PRO A 16 -5.28 -34.65 -27.75
N PRO A 17 -4.80 -35.88 -27.95
CA PRO A 17 -4.36 -36.75 -26.85
C PRO A 17 -3.26 -36.11 -25.99
N SER A 18 -2.50 -35.17 -26.55
CA SER A 18 -1.54 -34.32 -25.84
C SER A 18 -2.16 -33.37 -24.81
N LEU A 19 -3.43 -33.01 -24.96
CA LEU A 19 -4.21 -32.19 -24.03
C LEU A 19 -5.08 -33.03 -23.08
N MET A 20 -5.21 -34.34 -23.31
CA MET A 20 -5.94 -35.24 -22.39
C MET A 20 -5.10 -35.67 -21.19
N ALA A 21 -3.76 -35.63 -21.30
CA ALA A 21 -2.86 -36.00 -20.22
C ALA A 21 -2.27 -34.74 -19.58
N LEU A 22 -2.90 -34.26 -18.51
CA LEU A 22 -2.35 -33.20 -17.69
C LEU A 22 -1.23 -33.79 -16.82
N HIS A 23 0.03 -33.53 -17.17
CA HIS A 23 1.16 -34.08 -16.44
C HIS A 23 1.44 -33.26 -15.18
N ALA A 24 2.11 -33.85 -14.19
CA ALA A 24 2.50 -33.14 -12.96
C ALA A 24 3.36 -31.89 -13.24
N THR A 25 4.14 -31.92 -14.33
CA THR A 25 4.90 -30.78 -14.83
C THR A 25 4.01 -29.63 -15.30
N ASP A 26 2.89 -29.95 -15.96
CA ASP A 26 1.95 -28.94 -16.46
C ASP A 26 1.22 -28.27 -15.29
N LEU A 27 0.85 -29.05 -14.27
CA LEU A 27 0.29 -28.53 -13.02
C LEU A 27 1.28 -27.61 -12.30
N LEU A 28 2.55 -28.01 -12.22
CA LEU A 28 3.60 -27.20 -11.59
C LEU A 28 3.87 -25.91 -12.39
N ALA A 29 3.87 -25.99 -13.72
CA ALA A 29 4.05 -24.85 -14.60
C ALA A 29 2.88 -23.86 -14.51
N LEU A 30 1.64 -24.36 -14.49
CA LEU A 30 0.43 -23.54 -14.29
C LEU A 30 0.43 -22.88 -12.91
N PHE A 31 0.83 -23.61 -11.87
CA PHE A 31 0.94 -23.08 -10.52
C PHE A 31 2.00 -21.98 -10.42
N GLY A 32 3.20 -22.22 -10.94
CA GLY A 32 4.28 -21.23 -10.98
C GLY A 32 3.92 -20.02 -11.82
N GLY A 33 3.32 -20.23 -13.00
CA GLY A 33 2.82 -19.16 -13.87
C GLY A 33 1.75 -18.32 -13.18
N GLY A 34 0.80 -18.94 -12.49
CA GLY A 34 -0.21 -18.26 -11.69
C GLY A 34 0.38 -17.43 -10.56
N LEU A 35 1.38 -17.96 -9.84
CA LEU A 35 2.10 -17.22 -8.80
C LEU A 35 2.84 -16.00 -9.36
N LEU A 36 3.55 -16.16 -10.47
CA LEU A 36 4.27 -15.06 -11.11
C LEU A 36 3.32 -13.97 -11.61
N LEU A 37 2.20 -14.37 -12.23
CA LEU A 37 1.19 -13.45 -12.70
C LEU A 37 0.49 -12.73 -11.53
N GLY A 38 0.19 -13.44 -10.45
CA GLY A 38 -0.34 -12.85 -9.22
C GLY A 38 0.63 -11.86 -8.58
N ALA A 39 1.91 -12.21 -8.50
CA ALA A 39 2.96 -11.32 -8.01
C ALA A 39 3.09 -10.06 -8.88
N LEU A 40 3.03 -10.21 -10.22
CA LEU A 40 3.06 -9.09 -11.15
C LEU A 40 1.85 -8.16 -10.96
N CYS A 41 0.64 -8.72 -10.86
CA CYS A 41 -0.58 -7.95 -10.59
C CYS A 41 -0.48 -7.20 -9.25
N CYS A 42 -0.03 -7.87 -8.18
CA CYS A 42 0.21 -7.23 -6.89
C CYS A 42 1.22 -6.10 -7.01
N ALA A 43 2.35 -6.31 -7.70
CA ALA A 43 3.38 -5.30 -7.90
C ALA A 43 2.87 -4.08 -8.70
N LEU A 44 1.97 -4.30 -9.67
CA LEU A 44 1.34 -3.22 -10.43
C LEU A 44 0.31 -2.44 -9.59
N VAL A 45 -0.44 -3.13 -8.72
CA VAL A 45 -1.46 -2.52 -7.87
C VAL A 45 -0.85 -1.82 -6.64
N LEU A 46 0.26 -2.34 -6.11
CA LEU A 46 0.92 -1.82 -4.93
C LEU A 46 1.24 -0.31 -5.01
N PRO A 47 1.82 0.26 -6.09
CA PRO A 47 2.07 1.70 -6.17
C PRO A 47 0.77 2.53 -6.22
N LEU A 48 -0.34 1.98 -6.72
CA LEU A 48 -1.63 2.67 -6.70
C LEU A 48 -2.22 2.70 -5.28
N LEU A 49 -2.06 1.61 -4.52
CA LEU A 49 -2.53 1.52 -3.12
C LEU A 49 -1.60 2.22 -2.14
N ALA A 50 -0.29 2.23 -2.41
CA ALA A 50 0.75 2.87 -1.61
C ALA A 50 0.77 4.39 -1.82
N ARG A 51 -0.42 5.02 -1.92
CA ARG A 51 -0.54 6.45 -2.06
C ARG A 51 0.08 7.10 -0.82
N PRO A 52 1.19 7.85 -0.96
CA PRO A 52 1.89 8.38 0.20
C PRO A 52 0.96 9.35 0.95
N VAL A 53 0.74 9.08 2.24
CA VAL A 53 -0.06 9.99 3.07
C VAL A 53 0.68 11.33 3.12
N PRO A 54 0.05 12.44 2.67
CA PRO A 54 0.73 13.72 2.64
C PRO A 54 1.12 14.12 4.07
N LEU A 55 2.31 14.70 4.22
CA LEU A 55 2.88 15.02 5.53
C LEU A 55 1.94 15.93 6.36
N GLY A 56 1.18 16.83 5.71
CA GLY A 56 0.16 17.62 6.37
C GLY A 56 -1.03 16.82 6.91
N ALA A 57 -1.41 15.71 6.28
CA ALA A 57 -2.40 14.78 6.86
C ALA A 57 -1.79 13.99 8.03
N ARG A 58 -0.50 13.61 7.93
CA ARG A 58 0.21 12.97 9.05
C ARG A 58 0.32 13.88 10.27
N ILE A 59 0.64 15.16 10.09
CA ILE A 59 0.70 16.14 11.20
C ILE A 59 -0.70 16.37 11.78
N ARG A 60 -1.73 16.52 10.95
CA ARG A 60 -3.12 16.70 11.41
C ARG A 60 -3.64 15.48 12.20
N ALA A 61 -3.23 14.27 11.83
CA ALA A 61 -3.56 13.06 12.58
C ALA A 61 -2.98 13.05 14.02
N LEU A 62 -1.95 13.86 14.29
CA LEU A 62 -1.37 14.00 15.64
C LEU A 62 -2.14 15.01 16.53
N ARG A 63 -3.23 15.62 16.05
CA ARG A 63 -4.01 16.59 16.85
C ARG A 63 -4.66 15.99 18.10
N SER A 64 -4.94 14.69 18.10
CA SER A 64 -5.54 13.98 19.23
C SER A 64 -4.52 13.60 20.32
N LEU A 65 -3.23 13.85 20.08
CA LEU A 65 -2.18 13.57 21.07
C LEU A 65 -1.99 14.76 22.02
N GLU A 66 -1.56 14.45 23.23
CA GLU A 66 -1.08 15.44 24.19
C GLU A 66 0.01 16.33 23.57
N PRO A 67 0.11 17.62 23.97
CA PRO A 67 1.00 18.58 23.34
C PRO A 67 2.46 18.12 23.29
N GLU A 68 2.98 17.52 24.35
CA GLU A 68 4.36 17.02 24.44
C GLU A 68 4.60 15.82 23.50
N ALA A 69 3.69 14.84 23.54
CA ALA A 69 3.74 13.66 22.67
C ALA A 69 3.65 14.07 21.19
N ARG A 70 2.87 15.11 20.89
CA ARG A 70 2.74 15.67 19.56
C ARG A 70 4.03 16.32 19.07
N LEU A 71 4.71 17.10 19.89
CA LEU A 71 5.99 17.73 19.53
C LEU A 71 7.05 16.68 19.17
N LEU A 72 7.13 15.61 19.95
CA LEU A 72 8.07 14.51 19.75
C LEU A 72 7.73 13.70 18.49
N ALA A 73 6.43 13.44 18.25
CA ALA A 73 5.96 12.78 17.03
C ALA A 73 6.25 13.62 15.78
N ILE A 74 6.08 14.94 15.85
CA ILE A 74 6.44 15.87 14.76
C ILE A 74 7.94 15.85 14.51
N ALA A 75 8.77 15.88 15.56
CA ALA A 75 10.22 15.78 15.41
C ALA A 75 10.63 14.48 14.72
N ARG A 76 9.96 13.36 15.04
CA ARG A 76 10.21 12.07 14.40
C ARG A 76 9.76 12.02 12.94
N ILE A 77 8.66 12.69 12.58
CA ILE A 77 8.20 12.81 11.19
C ILE A 77 9.16 13.69 10.36
N LEU A 78 9.68 14.77 10.96
CA LEU A 78 10.56 15.72 10.29
C LEU A 78 12.04 15.31 10.32
N GLY A 79 12.41 14.35 11.19
CA GLY A 79 13.81 13.98 11.48
C GLY A 79 14.59 15.03 12.29
N ARG A 80 13.92 16.11 12.71
CA ARG A 80 14.47 17.18 13.56
C ARG A 80 13.32 17.92 14.27
N LEU A 81 13.61 18.50 15.42
CA LEU A 81 12.69 19.41 16.09
C LEU A 81 12.93 20.85 15.58
N PRO A 82 11.91 21.56 15.05
CA PRO A 82 12.03 22.96 14.69
C PRO A 82 12.46 23.82 15.88
N ASP A 83 13.32 24.82 15.64
CA ASP A 83 13.88 25.67 16.71
C ASP A 83 12.79 26.41 17.49
N GLU A 84 11.76 26.87 16.79
CA GLU A 84 10.57 27.53 17.36
C GLU A 84 9.79 26.62 18.35
N LEU A 85 9.90 25.29 18.21
CA LEU A 85 9.24 24.31 19.09
C LEU A 85 10.17 23.76 20.19
N ARG A 86 11.46 24.10 20.15
CA ARG A 86 12.46 23.54 21.05
C ARG A 86 12.25 24.00 22.49
N ALA A 87 11.92 25.28 22.69
CA ALA A 87 11.60 25.84 24.01
C ALA A 87 10.38 25.15 24.64
N ALA A 88 9.34 24.90 23.84
CA ALA A 88 8.14 24.21 24.30
C ALA A 88 8.38 22.72 24.63
N ALA A 89 9.24 22.04 23.86
CA ALA A 89 9.54 20.63 24.10
C ALA A 89 10.38 20.37 25.36
N TYR A 90 11.21 21.34 25.77
CA TYR A 90 12.02 21.26 26.99
C TYR A 90 11.36 21.92 28.21
N GLY A 91 10.07 22.27 28.13
CA GLY A 91 9.34 22.90 29.24
C GLY A 91 9.78 24.33 29.57
N ALA A 92 10.61 24.94 28.73
CA ALA A 92 11.09 26.33 28.89
C ALA A 92 10.04 27.36 28.46
N ALA A 93 9.00 26.93 27.75
CA ALA A 93 7.86 27.76 27.36
C ALA A 93 6.57 26.90 27.36
N PRO A 94 5.40 27.50 27.61
CA PRO A 94 4.13 26.81 27.44
C PRO A 94 3.97 26.34 25.98
N PRO A 95 3.35 25.17 25.75
CA PRO A 95 3.20 24.63 24.40
C PRO A 95 2.33 25.56 23.54
N PRO A 96 2.78 25.92 22.33
CA PRO A 96 1.98 26.73 21.43
C PRO A 96 0.70 26.01 21.01
N GLY A 97 -0.29 26.77 20.55
CA GLY A 97 -1.59 26.23 20.15
C GLY A 97 -1.46 25.17 19.05
N ALA A 98 -2.45 24.27 18.99
CA ALA A 98 -2.47 23.16 18.05
C ALA A 98 -2.25 23.58 16.59
N GLU A 99 -2.77 24.72 16.17
CA GLU A 99 -2.65 25.27 14.82
C GLU A 99 -1.28 25.89 14.55
N ASP A 100 -0.70 26.54 15.57
CA ASP A 100 0.64 27.13 15.48
C ASP A 100 1.70 26.05 15.31
N ILE A 101 1.59 24.94 16.06
CA ILE A 101 2.46 23.78 15.90
C ILE A 101 2.44 23.25 14.45
N GLU A 102 1.26 23.17 13.82
CA GLU A 102 1.13 22.72 12.43
C GLU A 102 1.79 23.68 11.45
N ARG A 103 1.55 24.98 11.63
CA ARG A 103 2.13 26.04 10.79
C ARG A 103 3.65 26.00 10.86
N ILE A 104 4.21 25.89 12.05
CA ILE A 104 5.66 25.83 12.29
C ILE A 104 6.26 24.56 11.66
N ALA A 105 5.62 23.40 11.84
CA ALA A 105 6.06 22.15 11.25
C ALA A 105 6.04 22.16 9.70
N LEU A 106 5.00 22.74 9.09
CA LEU A 106 4.90 22.89 7.65
C LEU A 106 5.91 23.91 7.08
N LYS A 107 6.15 25.01 7.79
CA LYS A 107 7.18 26.01 7.46
C LYS A 107 8.59 25.40 7.48
N ALA A 108 8.93 24.66 8.54
CA ALA A 108 10.23 24.01 8.69
C ALA A 108 10.55 22.99 7.59
N ARG A 109 9.52 22.36 6.99
CA ARG A 109 9.66 21.49 5.82
C ARG A 109 9.92 22.29 4.54
N ARG A 110 9.18 23.38 4.31
CA ARG A 110 9.36 24.22 3.11
C ARG A 110 10.77 24.79 3.04
N ALA A 111 11.34 25.21 4.16
CA ALA A 111 12.71 25.72 4.24
C ALA A 111 13.80 24.66 3.92
N ARG A 112 13.45 23.37 3.82
CA ARG A 112 14.38 22.28 3.47
C ARG A 112 14.27 21.84 2.01
N ARG A 113 13.21 22.24 1.30
CA ARG A 113 13.07 22.00 -0.14
C ARG A 113 13.71 23.14 -0.89
#